data_AF-A0A811Q0I0-F1
#
_entry.id   AF-A0A811Q0I0-F1
#
_cell.length_a   1.000
_cell.length_b   1.000
_cell.length_c   1.000
_cell.angle_alpha   90.00
_cell.angle_beta   90.00
_cell.angle_gamma   90.00
#
_symmetry.space_group_name_H-M   'P 1'
#
loop_
_entity.id
_entity.type
_entity.pdbx_description
1 polymer ?
#
loop_
_entity_poly.entity_id
_entity_poly.type
_entity_poly.pdbx_seq_one_letter_code
_entity_poly.pdbx_strand_id
1 'polypeptide(L)'
;MNVDRQTMRSYMITKLFEAIRIRWPREDANEIIWIQQDNAPSHIHADDPDFKTAVAHTGLDIRIMNQPSNSPDMNCLDLGFFASLQSMTDRTTSRNMDDIIANVINEYEHYNPVILNRVFLTLQGCMIEVMKDNGGNRYKIPHMNKPRLEAAGMLPKSLSCDREIVQKAIESLND
;
A
#
# COMPACT_ATOMS: atom_id res chain seq x y z
N MET A 1 3.23 18.58 -16.35
CA MET A 1 3.40 17.15 -16.69
C MET A 1 2.13 16.47 -16.25
N ASN A 2 1.40 15.85 -17.18
CA ASN A 2 0.21 15.08 -16.82
C ASN A 2 0.65 13.64 -16.54
N VAL A 3 0.21 13.08 -15.41
CA VAL A 3 0.44 11.67 -15.11
C VAL A 3 -0.61 10.88 -15.85
N ASP A 4 -0.28 10.45 -17.07
CA ASP A 4 -1.10 9.58 -17.89
C ASP A 4 -0.67 8.11 -17.79
N ARG A 5 -1.40 7.23 -18.46
CA ARG A 5 -1.13 5.78 -18.45
C ARG A 5 0.24 5.42 -19.00
N GLN A 6 0.70 6.13 -20.02
CA GLN A 6 2.02 5.91 -20.59
C GLN A 6 3.12 6.28 -19.58
N THR A 7 2.95 7.40 -18.87
CA THR A 7 3.86 7.86 -17.82
C THR A 7 3.88 6.85 -16.67
N MET A 8 2.72 6.39 -16.19
CA MET A 8 2.62 5.37 -15.13
C MET A 8 3.29 4.07 -15.53
N ARG A 9 3.04 3.57 -16.75
CA ARG A 9 3.70 2.37 -17.28
C ARG A 9 5.21 2.53 -17.32
N SER A 10 5.70 3.66 -17.86
CA SER A 10 7.13 3.95 -17.92
C SER A 10 7.77 3.94 -16.53
N TYR A 11 7.13 4.58 -15.54
CA TYR A 11 7.63 4.60 -14.16
C TYR A 11 7.63 3.22 -13.51
N MET A 12 6.57 2.40 -13.70
CA MET A 12 6.56 1.04 -13.16
C MET A 12 7.70 0.18 -13.74
N ILE A 13 7.88 0.21 -15.06
CA ILE A 13 8.89 -0.61 -15.73
C ILE A 13 10.31 -0.13 -15.42
N THR A 14 10.55 1.18 -15.47
CA THR A 14 11.91 1.74 -15.39
C THR A 14 12.37 2.10 -13.98
N LYS A 15 11.44 2.24 -13.02
CA LYS A 15 11.77 2.61 -11.63
C LYS A 15 11.34 1.53 -10.64
N LEU A 16 10.05 1.17 -10.65
CA LEU A 16 9.49 0.28 -9.63
C LEU A 16 10.08 -1.13 -9.72
N PHE A 17 10.16 -1.71 -10.91
CA PHE A 17 10.68 -3.07 -11.07
C PHE A 17 12.16 -3.20 -10.69
N GLU A 18 12.96 -2.18 -11.01
CA GLU A 18 14.36 -2.13 -10.57
C GLU A 18 14.44 -2.08 -9.04
N ALA A 19 13.65 -1.21 -8.40
CA ALA A 19 13.59 -1.12 -6.94
C ALA A 19 13.15 -2.44 -6.29
N ILE A 20 12.13 -3.12 -6.84
CA ILE A 20 11.69 -4.44 -6.37
C ILE A 20 12.83 -5.44 -6.50
N ARG A 21 13.49 -5.56 -7.66
CA ARG A 21 14.59 -6.52 -7.84
C ARG A 21 15.75 -6.30 -6.87
N ILE A 22 16.04 -5.05 -6.51
CA ILE A 22 17.12 -4.71 -5.57
C ILE A 22 16.72 -4.94 -4.11
N ARG A 23 15.46 -4.64 -3.75
CA ARG A 23 15.02 -4.55 -2.35
C ARG A 23 14.18 -5.74 -1.89
N TRP A 24 13.61 -6.53 -2.79
CA TRP A 24 12.74 -7.65 -2.43
C TRP A 24 13.54 -8.72 -1.68
N PRO A 25 13.01 -9.27 -0.56
CA PRO A 25 13.68 -10.33 0.19
C PRO A 25 13.93 -11.55 -0.69
N ARG A 26 15.12 -12.15 -0.59
CA ARG A 26 15.49 -13.31 -1.43
C ARG A 26 14.71 -14.55 -1.01
N GLU A 27 14.41 -14.65 0.27
CA GLU A 27 13.56 -15.68 0.87
C GLU A 27 12.14 -15.70 0.29
N ASP A 28 11.65 -14.54 -0.16
CA ASP A 28 10.29 -14.36 -0.69
C ASP A 28 10.28 -14.23 -2.23
N ALA A 29 11.37 -14.57 -2.91
CA ALA A 29 11.51 -14.38 -4.36
C ALA A 29 10.54 -15.24 -5.19
N ASN A 30 10.04 -16.34 -4.62
CA ASN A 30 9.07 -17.23 -5.27
C ASN A 30 7.61 -16.88 -4.92
N GLU A 31 7.37 -15.89 -4.07
CA GLU A 31 6.03 -15.44 -3.71
C GLU A 31 5.50 -14.44 -4.74
N ILE A 32 4.17 -14.34 -4.82
CA ILE A 32 3.52 -13.36 -5.69
C ILE A 32 3.67 -11.96 -5.08
N ILE A 33 4.21 -11.03 -5.87
CA ILE A 33 4.33 -9.62 -5.52
C ILE A 33 3.13 -8.87 -6.07
N TRP A 34 2.26 -8.39 -5.18
CA TRP A 34 1.10 -7.60 -5.56
C TRP A 34 1.41 -6.10 -5.54
N ILE A 35 1.26 -5.46 -6.70
CA ILE A 35 1.19 -4.01 -6.82
C ILE A 35 -0.28 -3.62 -6.72
N GLN A 36 -0.65 -3.03 -5.59
CA GLN A 36 -1.98 -2.47 -5.40
C GLN A 36 -2.04 -1.03 -5.93
N GLN A 37 -3.14 -0.70 -6.62
CA GLN A 37 -3.44 0.66 -7.09
C GLN A 37 -4.95 0.95 -7.00
N ASP A 38 -5.33 2.22 -7.13
CA ASP A 38 -6.75 2.60 -7.21
C ASP A 38 -7.30 2.43 -8.64
N ASN A 39 -8.52 2.94 -8.89
CA ASN A 39 -9.17 2.84 -10.20
C ASN A 39 -9.00 4.12 -11.05
N ALA A 40 -8.00 4.97 -10.78
CA ALA A 40 -7.81 6.19 -11.56
C ALA A 40 -7.51 5.86 -13.04
N PRO A 41 -8.05 6.63 -14.01
CA PRO A 41 -7.91 6.32 -15.44
C PRO A 41 -6.46 6.24 -15.95
N SER A 42 -5.53 6.89 -15.26
CA SER A 42 -4.09 6.88 -15.55
C SER A 42 -3.41 5.59 -15.13
N HIS A 43 -4.03 4.72 -14.32
CA HIS A 43 -3.43 3.45 -13.95
C HIS A 43 -3.40 2.44 -15.10
N ILE A 44 -2.43 1.53 -15.01
CA ILE A 44 -2.23 0.47 -16.00
C ILE A 44 -3.13 -0.71 -15.68
N HIS A 45 -3.74 -1.32 -16.69
CA HIS A 45 -4.54 -2.52 -16.48
C HIS A 45 -3.64 -3.73 -16.18
N ALA A 46 -4.15 -4.69 -15.41
CA ALA A 46 -3.41 -5.91 -15.08
C ALA A 46 -3.08 -6.77 -16.32
N ASP A 47 -3.79 -6.58 -17.43
CA ASP A 47 -3.56 -7.27 -18.68
C ASP A 47 -2.61 -6.55 -19.65
N ASP A 48 -2.08 -5.39 -19.27
CA ASP A 48 -1.20 -4.54 -20.09
C ASP A 48 0.00 -5.34 -20.65
N PRO A 49 0.17 -5.38 -21.99
CA PRO A 49 1.14 -6.26 -22.63
C PRO A 49 2.60 -5.83 -22.36
N ASP A 50 2.85 -4.52 -22.30
CA ASP A 50 4.18 -3.97 -22.01
C ASP A 50 4.58 -4.29 -20.57
N PHE A 51 3.64 -4.14 -19.62
CA PHE A 51 3.83 -4.53 -18.22
C PHE A 51 4.18 -6.01 -18.11
N LYS A 52 3.37 -6.91 -18.70
CA LYS A 52 3.61 -8.36 -18.67
C LYS A 52 4.96 -8.74 -19.26
N THR A 53 5.31 -8.13 -20.39
CA THR A 53 6.61 -8.33 -21.04
C THR A 53 7.73 -7.90 -20.11
N ALA A 54 7.64 -6.74 -19.47
CA ALA A 54 8.66 -6.27 -18.55
C ALA A 54 8.78 -7.16 -17.29
N VAL A 55 7.67 -7.63 -16.72
CA VAL A 55 7.69 -8.56 -15.56
C VAL A 55 8.44 -9.85 -15.90
N ALA A 56 8.25 -10.42 -17.10
CA ALA A 56 8.94 -11.62 -17.53
C ALA A 56 10.48 -11.51 -17.50
N HIS A 57 11.03 -10.30 -17.64
CA HIS A 57 12.47 -10.04 -17.57
C HIS A 57 13.00 -9.86 -16.15
N THR A 58 12.12 -9.79 -15.14
CA THR A 58 12.53 -9.59 -13.74
C THR A 58 12.92 -10.89 -13.04
N GLY A 59 12.38 -12.03 -13.49
CA GLY A 59 12.48 -13.32 -12.80
C GLY A 59 11.59 -13.43 -11.56
N LEU A 60 10.63 -12.52 -11.38
CA LEU A 60 9.69 -12.48 -10.25
C LEU A 60 8.25 -12.59 -10.75
N ASP A 61 7.33 -13.09 -9.92
CA ASP A 61 5.88 -13.08 -10.19
C ASP A 61 5.27 -11.77 -9.66
N ILE A 62 5.24 -10.73 -10.51
CA ILE A 62 4.68 -9.41 -10.17
C ILE A 62 3.33 -9.23 -10.85
N ARG A 63 2.30 -8.91 -10.07
CA ARG A 63 0.92 -8.74 -10.54
C ARG A 63 0.32 -7.44 -10.04
N ILE A 64 -0.59 -6.88 -10.84
CA ILE A 64 -1.37 -5.72 -10.45
C ILE A 64 -2.71 -6.17 -9.86
N MET A 65 -3.13 -5.52 -8.77
CA MET A 65 -4.50 -5.58 -8.29
C MET A 65 -5.06 -4.17 -8.10
N ASN A 66 -6.33 -3.99 -8.44
CA ASN A 66 -7.05 -2.76 -8.14
C ASN A 66 -7.76 -2.90 -6.80
N GLN A 67 -7.73 -1.84 -5.98
CA GLN A 67 -8.57 -1.79 -4.79
C GLN A 67 -10.05 -1.64 -5.16
N PRO A 68 -10.99 -2.00 -4.27
CA PRO A 68 -12.41 -1.74 -4.48
C PRO A 68 -12.71 -0.25 -4.69
N SER A 69 -13.67 0.08 -5.56
CA SER A 69 -14.07 1.45 -5.85
C SER A 69 -14.48 2.22 -4.58
N ASN A 70 -14.14 3.51 -4.50
CA ASN A 70 -14.49 4.41 -3.38
C ASN A 70 -14.05 3.90 -1.98
N SER A 71 -12.98 3.12 -1.91
CA SER A 71 -12.49 2.52 -0.65
C SER A 71 -11.07 3.01 -0.33
N PRO A 72 -10.88 4.29 0.05
CA PRO A 72 -9.55 4.84 0.36
C PRO A 72 -8.91 4.20 1.60
N ASP A 73 -9.73 3.65 2.49
CA ASP A 73 -9.32 2.86 3.65
C ASP A 73 -8.72 1.50 3.30
N MET A 74 -8.88 1.04 2.05
CA MET A 74 -8.27 -0.18 1.51
C MET A 74 -6.94 0.06 0.81
N ASN A 75 -6.38 1.28 0.88
CA ASN A 75 -5.08 1.63 0.31
C ASN A 75 -4.14 2.17 1.39
N CYS A 76 -3.00 1.52 1.61
CA CYS A 76 -2.02 1.93 2.62
C CYS A 76 -1.52 3.37 2.40
N LEU A 77 -1.40 3.78 1.13
CA LEU A 77 -0.88 5.10 0.76
C LEU A 77 -1.83 6.21 1.25
N ASP A 78 -3.11 6.10 0.91
CA ASP A 78 -4.15 7.05 1.28
C ASP A 78 -4.54 6.96 2.76
N LEU A 79 -4.63 5.74 3.29
CA LEU A 79 -5.08 5.50 4.67
C LEU A 79 -4.18 6.16 5.71
N GLY A 80 -2.88 6.33 5.43
CA GLY A 80 -2.02 6.99 6.39
C GLY A 80 -0.59 7.28 5.99
N PHE A 81 -0.03 6.65 4.94
CA PHE A 81 1.36 6.92 4.57
C PHE A 81 1.55 8.36 4.10
N PHE A 82 0.72 8.85 3.16
CA PHE A 82 0.82 10.22 2.67
C PHE A 82 0.56 11.26 3.75
N ALA A 83 -0.49 11.07 4.57
CA ALA A 83 -0.79 11.97 5.68
C ALA A 83 0.35 12.03 6.71
N SER A 84 0.99 10.88 6.98
CA SER A 84 2.14 10.79 7.88
C SER A 84 3.37 11.50 7.32
N LEU A 85 3.70 11.25 6.04
CA LEU A 85 4.80 11.91 5.37
C LEU A 85 4.60 13.43 5.32
N GLN A 86 3.39 13.88 4.95
CA GLN A 86 3.02 15.28 4.93
C GLN A 86 3.18 15.94 6.31
N SER A 87 2.72 15.28 7.38
CA SER A 87 2.85 15.80 8.75
C SER A 87 4.29 16.01 9.19
N MET A 88 5.24 15.23 8.65
CA MET A 88 6.66 15.42 8.91
C MET A 88 7.22 16.56 8.07
N THR A 89 6.87 16.63 6.78
CA THR A 89 7.33 17.70 5.89
C THR A 89 6.79 19.06 6.31
N ASP A 90 5.57 19.15 6.86
CA ASP A 90 4.96 20.40 7.34
C ASP A 90 5.71 21.02 8.54
N ARG A 91 6.60 20.25 9.19
CA ARG A 91 7.48 20.75 10.26
C ARG A 91 8.77 21.37 9.72
N THR A 92 9.02 21.25 8.42
CA THR A 92 10.17 21.84 7.74
C THR A 92 9.79 23.19 7.14
N THR A 93 10.77 24.07 6.96
CA THR A 93 10.55 25.37 6.31
C THR A 93 10.81 25.23 4.82
N SER A 94 9.80 25.55 4.00
CA SER A 94 9.91 25.59 2.54
C SER A 94 9.50 26.96 2.02
N ARG A 95 10.28 27.54 1.10
CA ARG A 95 10.01 28.86 0.51
C ARG A 95 9.56 28.78 -0.95
N ASN A 96 9.78 27.64 -1.58
CA ASN A 96 9.46 27.38 -2.98
C ASN A 96 9.17 25.89 -3.19
N MET A 97 8.84 25.52 -4.42
CA MET A 97 8.52 24.14 -4.79
C MET A 97 9.71 23.19 -4.69
N ASP A 98 10.93 23.66 -5.00
CA ASP A 98 12.14 22.83 -4.92
C ASP A 98 12.47 22.47 -3.46
N ASP A 99 12.27 23.41 -2.53
CA ASP A 99 12.40 23.16 -1.09
C ASP A 99 11.39 22.09 -0.64
N ILE A 100 10.13 22.17 -1.13
CA ILE A 100 9.10 21.16 -0.82
C ILE A 100 9.54 19.78 -1.32
N ILE A 101 10.00 19.69 -2.57
CA ILE A 101 10.45 18.42 -3.16
C ILE A 101 11.63 17.85 -2.37
N ALA A 102 12.64 18.68 -2.05
CA ALA A 102 13.80 18.26 -1.29
C ALA A 102 13.43 17.79 0.13
N ASN A 103 12.53 18.50 0.81
CA ASN A 103 12.06 18.13 2.15
C ASN A 103 11.27 16.81 2.12
N VAL A 104 10.38 16.60 1.14
CA VAL A 104 9.64 15.33 0.96
C VAL A 104 10.60 14.16 0.73
N ILE A 105 11.60 14.33 -0.15
CA ILE A 105 12.61 13.30 -0.40
C ILE A 105 13.40 13.00 0.88
N ASN A 106 13.83 14.02 1.62
CA ASN A 106 14.56 13.84 2.86
C ASN A 106 13.75 13.06 3.91
N GLU A 107 12.48 13.43 4.11
CA GLU A 107 11.59 12.72 5.05
C GLU A 107 11.29 11.29 4.60
N TYR A 108 11.19 11.04 3.29
CA TYR A 108 10.99 9.70 2.75
C TYR A 108 12.20 8.79 3.00
N GLU A 109 13.41 9.26 2.71
CA GLU A 109 14.65 8.48 2.89
C GLU A 109 14.93 8.16 4.37
N HIS A 110 14.48 9.01 5.30
CA HIS A 110 14.62 8.81 6.75
C HIS A 110 13.33 8.30 7.41
N TYR A 111 12.33 7.89 6.62
CA TYR A 111 11.04 7.50 7.14
C TYR A 111 11.15 6.29 8.07
N ASN A 112 10.62 6.39 9.28
CA ASN A 112 10.70 5.30 10.24
C ASN A 112 9.80 4.12 9.79
N PRO A 113 10.36 2.94 9.46
CA PRO A 113 9.58 1.80 8.98
C PRO A 113 8.58 1.26 10.02
N VAL A 114 8.78 1.55 11.30
CA VAL A 114 7.82 1.18 12.35
C VAL A 114 6.52 1.99 12.21
N ILE A 115 6.60 3.27 11.81
CA ILE A 115 5.41 4.07 11.52
C ILE A 115 4.68 3.49 10.32
N LEU A 116 5.41 3.04 9.28
CA LEU A 116 4.80 2.37 8.14
C LEU A 116 4.08 1.08 8.56
N ASN A 117 4.69 0.27 9.42
CA ASN A 117 4.04 -0.93 9.98
C ASN A 117 2.73 -0.58 10.72
N ARG A 118 2.67 0.55 11.45
CA ARG A 118 1.42 1.01 12.09
C ARG A 118 0.31 1.28 11.07
N VAL A 119 0.64 1.80 9.88
CA VAL A 119 -0.34 2.02 8.80
C VAL A 119 -0.83 0.68 8.24
N PHE A 120 0.08 -0.27 7.96
CA PHE A 120 -0.30 -1.62 7.52
C PHE A 120 -1.19 -2.37 8.52
N LEU A 121 -0.91 -2.26 9.83
CA LEU A 121 -1.78 -2.84 10.85
C LEU A 121 -3.16 -2.17 10.89
N THR A 122 -3.23 -0.87 10.58
CA THR A 122 -4.52 -0.18 10.44
C THR A 122 -5.29 -0.71 9.24
N LEU A 123 -4.61 -0.86 8.09
CA LEU A 123 -5.20 -1.42 6.87
C LEU A 123 -5.78 -2.83 7.12
N GLN A 124 -5.00 -3.71 7.74
CA GLN A 124 -5.46 -5.07 8.09
C GLN A 124 -6.65 -5.04 9.05
N GLY A 125 -6.66 -4.10 10.00
CA GLY A 125 -7.82 -3.88 10.86
C GLY A 125 -9.06 -3.46 10.07
N CYS A 126 -8.93 -2.51 9.15
CA CYS A 126 -10.03 -2.10 8.26
C CYS A 126 -10.55 -3.30 7.44
N MET A 127 -9.66 -4.11 6.86
CA MET A 127 -10.04 -5.32 6.11
C MET A 127 -10.85 -6.31 6.98
N ILE A 128 -10.49 -6.48 8.25
CA ILE A 128 -11.25 -7.30 9.20
C ILE A 128 -12.65 -6.72 9.44
N GLU A 129 -12.78 -5.41 9.59
CA GLU A 129 -14.09 -4.76 9.77
C GLU A 129 -14.97 -4.84 8.50
N VAL A 130 -14.38 -4.68 7.32
CA VAL A 130 -15.07 -4.88 6.03
C VAL A 130 -15.63 -6.30 5.93
N MET A 131 -14.86 -7.32 6.32
CA MET A 131 -15.34 -8.71 6.31
C MET A 131 -16.47 -8.93 7.31
N LYS A 132 -16.46 -8.26 8.48
CA LYS A 132 -17.56 -8.34 9.46
C LYS A 132 -18.83 -7.66 8.97
N ASP A 133 -18.72 -6.65 8.10
CA ASP A 133 -19.83 -5.88 7.54
C ASP A 133 -20.21 -6.32 6.11
N ASN A 134 -19.77 -7.50 5.67
CA ASN A 134 -20.03 -8.08 4.34
C ASN A 134 -19.70 -7.11 3.18
N GLY A 135 -18.52 -6.49 3.22
CA GLY A 135 -18.09 -5.52 2.20
C GLY A 135 -18.57 -4.09 2.47
N GLY A 136 -19.35 -3.87 3.53
CA GLY A 136 -19.79 -2.55 3.93
C GLY A 136 -18.68 -1.67 4.51
N ASN A 137 -18.95 -0.36 4.59
CA ASN A 137 -18.04 0.66 5.09
C ASN A 137 -18.55 1.32 6.38
N ARG A 138 -19.48 0.67 7.10
CA ARG A 138 -20.13 1.24 8.30
C ARG A 138 -19.32 0.99 9.58
N TYR A 139 -18.01 1.11 9.50
CA TYR A 139 -17.12 0.90 10.64
C TYR A 139 -16.30 2.15 10.92
N LYS A 140 -15.79 2.24 12.15
CA LYS A 140 -14.76 3.20 12.50
C LYS A 140 -13.41 2.53 12.34
N ILE A 141 -12.39 3.29 11.93
CA ILE A 141 -11.02 2.79 11.85
C ILE A 141 -10.64 2.13 13.19
N PRO A 142 -10.27 0.84 13.20
CA PRO A 142 -10.02 0.13 14.44
C PRO A 142 -8.72 0.62 15.11
N HIS A 143 -8.82 0.85 16.42
CA HIS A 143 -7.71 1.29 17.26
C HIS A 143 -7.18 0.13 18.11
N MET A 144 -5.86 -0.08 18.12
CA MET A 144 -5.20 -1.16 18.87
C MET A 144 -4.04 -0.68 19.76
N ASN A 145 -4.01 0.62 20.09
CA ASN A 145 -2.96 1.26 20.90
C ASN A 145 -1.53 0.90 20.46
N LYS A 146 -1.28 1.03 19.15
CA LYS A 146 -0.01 0.69 18.49
C LYS A 146 1.23 1.32 19.17
N PRO A 147 1.21 2.58 19.63
CA PRO A 147 2.35 3.17 20.33
C PRO A 147 2.75 2.41 21.61
N ARG A 148 1.76 1.94 22.39
CA ARG A 148 2.04 1.16 23.61
C ARG A 148 2.65 -0.20 23.28
N LEU A 149 2.14 -0.90 22.27
CA LEU A 149 2.67 -2.19 21.85
C LEU A 149 4.10 -2.08 21.33
N GLU A 150 4.39 -1.01 20.59
CA GLU A 150 5.75 -0.73 20.12
C GLU A 150 6.72 -0.45 21.26
N ALA A 151 6.32 0.39 22.22
CA ALA A 151 7.15 0.67 23.40
C ALA A 151 7.46 -0.59 24.22
N ALA A 152 6.59 -1.60 24.16
CA ALA A 152 6.79 -2.90 24.79
C ALA A 152 7.54 -3.92 23.90
N GLY A 153 7.90 -3.59 22.66
CA GLY A 153 8.49 -4.52 21.70
C GLY A 153 7.53 -5.61 21.20
N MET A 154 6.22 -5.41 21.35
CA MET A 154 5.16 -6.37 21.07
C MET A 154 4.27 -5.98 19.87
N LEU A 155 4.64 -4.95 19.11
CA LEU A 155 3.86 -4.55 17.93
C LEU A 155 4.02 -5.62 16.84
N PRO A 156 2.92 -6.27 16.40
CA PRO A 156 3.02 -7.32 15.39
C PRO A 156 3.31 -6.74 13.99
N LYS A 157 3.65 -7.60 13.03
CA LYS A 157 3.73 -7.25 11.60
C LYS A 157 2.44 -7.58 10.85
N SER A 158 1.63 -8.48 11.40
CA SER A 158 0.34 -8.88 10.86
C SER A 158 -0.67 -9.16 11.96
N LEU A 159 -1.95 -8.95 11.65
CA LEU A 159 -3.08 -9.28 12.50
C LEU A 159 -3.63 -10.65 12.12
N SER A 160 -4.04 -11.42 13.13
CA SER A 160 -4.85 -12.62 12.92
C SER A 160 -6.29 -12.22 12.61
N CYS A 161 -6.90 -12.87 11.62
CA CYS A 161 -8.34 -12.82 11.39
C CYS A 161 -8.99 -14.13 11.82
N ASP A 162 -10.16 -14.04 12.45
CA ASP A 162 -10.94 -15.23 12.79
C ASP A 162 -11.36 -15.96 11.52
N ARG A 163 -11.18 -17.28 11.49
CA ARG A 163 -11.57 -18.13 10.37
C ARG A 163 -13.07 -18.08 10.12
N GLU A 164 -13.89 -17.93 11.18
CA GLU A 164 -15.34 -17.80 11.02
C GLU A 164 -15.74 -16.52 10.29
N ILE A 165 -15.01 -15.41 10.52
CA ILE A 165 -15.24 -14.15 9.80
C ILE A 165 -14.91 -14.33 8.32
N VAL A 166 -13.77 -14.97 8.02
CA VAL A 166 -13.37 -15.25 6.63
C VAL A 166 -14.39 -16.15 5.94
N GLN A 167 -14.84 -17.21 6.61
CA GLN A 167 -15.80 -18.15 6.05
C GLN A 167 -17.15 -17.47 5.72
N LYS A 168 -17.69 -16.67 6.65
CA LYS A 168 -18.92 -15.90 6.42
C LYS A 168 -18.78 -14.90 5.27
N ALA A 169 -17.65 -14.22 5.19
CA ALA A 169 -17.39 -13.29 4.09
C ALA A 169 -17.35 -14.03 2.74
N ILE A 170 -16.68 -15.19 2.66
CA ILE A 170 -16.66 -16.03 1.45
C ILE A 170 -18.06 -16.51 1.07
N GLU A 171 -18.88 -16.93 2.04
CA GLU A 171 -20.27 -17.34 1.79
C GLU A 171 -21.08 -16.20 1.19
N SER A 172 -20.96 -14.98 1.71
CA SER A 172 -21.67 -13.80 1.20
C SER A 172 -21.28 -13.39 -0.23
N LEU A 173 -20.16 -13.87 -0.76
CA LEU A 173 -19.73 -13.62 -2.14
C LEU A 173 -20.40 -14.57 -3.15
N ASN A 174 -20.99 -15.67 -2.68
CA ASN A 174 -21.65 -16.67 -3.53
C ASN A 174 -23.18 -16.52 -3.58
N ASP A 175 -23.73 -15.54 -2.84
CA ASP A 175 -25.15 -15.17 -2.83
C ASP A 175 -25.48 -14.10 -3.88
#